data_AF-A0A916JMQ2-F1
#
_entry.id   AF-A0A916JMQ2-F1
#
_cell.length_a   1.000
_cell.length_b   1.000
_cell.length_c   1.000
_cell.angle_alpha   90.00
_cell.angle_beta   90.00
_cell.angle_gamma   90.00
#
_symmetry.space_group_name_H-M   'P 1'
#
loop_
_entity.id
_entity.type
_entity.pdbx_description
1 polymer ?
#
loop_
_entity_poly.entity_id
_entity_poly.type
_entity_poly.pdbx_seq_one_letter_code
_entity_poly.pdbx_strand_id
1 'polypeptide(L)'
;MNLSADRKKQIQKDFNRNVQRRCFGKAIRMAKYYKIKGVLVTRKTLKEEYQLSNEQIKKLQFIEVDNPHFKCAGNMKLYLKAQAKHIKAKTPNIQGTAIKNKQKDH
;
A
#
# COMPACT_ATOMS: atom_id res chain seq x y z
N MET A 1 -18.91 -4.45 -17.29
CA MET A 1 -19.59 -3.15 -17.16
C MET A 1 -18.81 -2.10 -17.93
N ASN A 2 -19.38 -1.58 -19.02
CA ASN A 2 -18.86 -0.38 -19.67
C ASN A 2 -19.51 0.83 -18.98
N LEU A 3 -18.74 1.50 -18.11
CA LEU A 3 -19.17 2.72 -17.44
C LEU A 3 -18.96 3.93 -18.36
N SER A 4 -19.90 4.87 -18.35
CA SER A 4 -19.73 6.16 -19.02
C SER A 4 -18.51 6.92 -18.50
N ALA A 5 -17.95 7.82 -19.30
CA ALA A 5 -16.78 8.62 -18.93
C ALA A 5 -17.04 9.43 -17.64
N ASP A 6 -18.22 10.06 -17.53
CA ASP A 6 -18.61 10.82 -16.33
C ASP A 6 -18.69 9.94 -15.10
N ARG A 7 -19.24 8.72 -15.24
CA ARG A 7 -19.32 7.78 -14.12
C ARG A 7 -17.93 7.32 -13.67
N LYS A 8 -17.01 7.07 -14.60
CA LYS A 8 -15.60 6.76 -14.29
C LYS A 8 -14.94 7.93 -13.54
N LYS A 9 -15.17 9.17 -13.99
CA LYS A 9 -14.64 10.39 -13.34
C LYS A 9 -15.17 10.54 -11.92
N GLN A 10 -16.47 10.30 -11.72
CA GLN A 10 -17.09 10.36 -10.39
C GLN A 10 -16.52 9.28 -9.46
N ILE A 11 -16.39 8.04 -9.94
CA ILE A 11 -15.77 6.94 -9.16
C ILE A 11 -14.34 7.29 -8.77
N GLN A 12 -13.55 7.86 -9.69
CA GLN A 12 -12.18 8.27 -9.38
C GLN A 12 -12.14 9.39 -8.34
N LYS A 13 -13.06 10.36 -8.43
CA LYS A 13 -13.21 11.46 -7.45
C LYS A 13 -13.56 10.92 -6.07
N ASP A 14 -14.50 9.99 -5.99
CA ASP A 14 -14.91 9.37 -4.73
C ASP A 14 -13.82 8.48 -4.14
N PHE A 15 -13.09 7.74 -4.98
CA PHE A 15 -11.91 6.99 -4.56
C PHE A 15 -10.86 7.92 -3.95
N ASN A 16 -10.49 9.00 -4.65
CA ASN A 16 -9.52 9.99 -4.18
C ASN A 16 -9.97 10.64 -2.86
N ARG A 17 -11.26 10.96 -2.73
CA ARG A 17 -11.83 11.51 -1.48
C ARG A 17 -11.68 10.52 -0.31
N ASN A 18 -11.94 9.23 -0.53
CA ASN A 18 -11.74 8.21 0.50
C ASN A 18 -10.25 8.06 0.89
N VAL A 19 -9.34 8.15 -0.09
CA VAL A 19 -7.89 8.14 0.15
C VAL A 19 -7.47 9.34 1.00
N GLN A 20 -7.90 10.56 0.65
CA GLN A 20 -7.59 11.78 1.40
C GLN A 20 -8.10 11.72 2.84
N ARG A 21 -9.32 11.19 3.03
CA ARG A 21 -9.94 10.97 4.35
C ARG A 21 -9.35 9.77 5.11
N ARG A 22 -8.34 9.09 4.57
CA ARG A 22 -7.69 7.90 5.15
C ARG A 22 -8.66 6.74 5.40
N CYS A 23 -9.79 6.71 4.69
CA CYS A 23 -10.74 5.60 4.70
C CYS A 23 -10.24 4.45 3.80
N PHE A 24 -9.06 3.92 4.11
CA PHE A 24 -8.34 3.00 3.22
C PHE A 24 -9.11 1.72 2.90
N GLY A 25 -9.90 1.19 3.84
CA GLY A 25 -10.67 -0.03 3.64
C GLY A 25 -11.79 0.16 2.62
N LYS A 26 -12.45 1.32 2.66
CA LYS A 26 -13.43 1.72 1.62
C LYS A 26 -12.72 1.91 0.27
N ALA A 27 -11.57 2.58 0.26
CA ALA A 27 -10.81 2.81 -0.97
C ALA A 27 -10.35 1.50 -1.64
N ILE A 28 -9.87 0.52 -0.88
CA ILE A 28 -9.44 -0.78 -1.41
C ILE A 28 -10.65 -1.55 -1.97
N ARG A 29 -11.79 -1.57 -1.27
CA ARG A 29 -13.02 -2.20 -1.77
C ARG A 29 -13.50 -1.55 -3.07
N MET A 30 -13.48 -0.21 -3.14
CA MET A 30 -13.81 0.52 -4.37
C MET A 30 -12.85 0.17 -5.51
N ALA A 31 -11.55 0.11 -5.25
CA ALA A 31 -10.55 -0.25 -6.25
C ALA A 31 -10.79 -1.66 -6.81
N LYS A 32 -11.14 -2.64 -5.96
CA LYS A 32 -11.51 -4.00 -6.38
C LYS A 32 -12.78 -3.99 -7.23
N TYR A 33 -13.84 -3.40 -6.70
CA TYR A 33 -15.17 -3.45 -7.30
C TYR A 33 -15.22 -2.74 -8.67
N TYR A 34 -14.66 -1.53 -8.75
CA TYR A 34 -14.63 -0.74 -9.98
C TYR A 34 -13.39 -1.01 -10.85
N LYS A 35 -12.54 -1.97 -10.48
CA LYS A 35 -11.31 -2.35 -11.18
C LYS A 35 -10.40 -1.15 -11.49
N ILE A 36 -10.23 -0.26 -10.50
CA ILE A 36 -9.36 0.92 -10.64
C ILE A 36 -7.92 0.44 -10.80
N LYS A 37 -7.31 0.75 -11.95
CA LYS A 37 -5.96 0.28 -12.30
C LYS A 37 -4.87 1.07 -11.58
N GLY A 38 -3.75 0.41 -11.30
CA GLY A 38 -2.52 1.07 -10.84
C GLY A 38 -2.53 1.57 -9.39
N VAL A 39 -3.60 1.37 -8.62
CA VAL A 39 -3.72 1.85 -7.23
C VAL A 39 -3.46 0.79 -6.17
N LEU A 40 -3.55 -0.49 -6.53
CA LEU A 40 -3.24 -1.62 -5.68
C LEU A 40 -1.88 -2.22 -6.04
N VAL A 41 -1.17 -2.77 -5.05
CA VAL A 41 0.16 -3.37 -5.17
C VAL A 41 0.29 -4.64 -4.35
N THR A 42 1.22 -5.50 -4.73
CA THR A 42 1.51 -6.74 -4.00
C THR A 42 2.43 -6.47 -2.80
N ARG A 43 2.54 -7.45 -1.91
CA ARG A 43 3.53 -7.43 -0.82
C ARG A 43 4.97 -7.28 -1.34
N LYS A 44 5.29 -7.93 -2.47
CA LYS A 44 6.62 -7.86 -3.11
C LYS A 44 6.95 -6.41 -3.49
N THR A 45 6.03 -5.75 -4.20
CA THR A 45 6.15 -4.34 -4.57
C THR A 45 6.34 -3.41 -3.36
N LEU A 46 5.64 -3.65 -2.25
CA LEU A 46 5.81 -2.86 -1.03
C LEU A 46 7.21 -2.97 -0.41
N LYS A 47 7.84 -4.14 -0.52
CA LYS A 47 9.21 -4.34 -0.04
C LYS A 47 10.23 -3.71 -0.99
N GLU A 48 10.08 -3.94 -2.29
CA GLU A 48 11.07 -3.54 -3.30
C GLU A 48 11.02 -2.03 -3.59
N GLU A 49 9.83 -1.49 -3.90
CA GLU A 49 9.70 -0.09 -4.30
C GLU A 49 9.51 0.85 -3.10
N TYR A 50 8.76 0.40 -2.09
CA TYR A 50 8.41 1.25 -0.94
C TYR A 50 9.34 1.03 0.26
N GLN A 51 10.21 0.01 0.21
CA GLN A 51 11.17 -0.33 1.27
C GLN A 51 10.52 -0.48 2.64
N LEU A 52 9.29 -1.00 2.68
CA LEU A 52 8.57 -1.21 3.93
C LEU A 52 9.01 -2.51 4.60
N SER A 53 9.26 -2.43 5.92
CA SER A 53 9.52 -3.60 6.74
C SER A 53 8.29 -4.49 6.86
N ASN A 54 8.48 -5.77 7.20
CA ASN A 54 7.36 -6.68 7.43
C ASN A 54 6.40 -6.15 8.51
N GLU A 55 6.92 -5.51 9.56
CA GLU A 55 6.11 -4.92 10.64
C GLU A 55 5.28 -3.72 10.17
N GLN A 56 5.82 -2.90 9.26
CA GLN A 56 5.05 -1.82 8.63
C GLN A 56 3.96 -2.38 7.71
N ILE A 57 4.26 -3.43 6.94
CA ILE A 57 3.30 -4.06 6.03
C ILE A 57 2.13 -4.70 6.79
N LYS A 58 2.38 -5.31 7.96
CA LYS A 58 1.31 -5.89 8.81
C LYS A 58 0.25 -4.86 9.23
N LYS A 59 0.60 -3.57 9.29
CA LYS A 59 -0.32 -2.47 9.65
C LYS A 59 -1.15 -1.96 8.47
N LEU A 60 -0.86 -2.41 7.25
CA LEU A 60 -1.60 -2.00 6.05
C LEU A 60 -2.89 -2.80 5.89
N GLN A 61 -3.92 -2.15 5.37
CA GLN A 61 -5.12 -2.86 4.95
C GLN A 61 -4.89 -3.53 3.60
N PHE A 62 -5.51 -4.71 3.43
CA PHE A 62 -5.38 -5.50 2.22
C PHE A 62 -6.69 -6.15 1.83
N ILE A 63 -6.75 -6.61 0.60
CA ILE A 63 -7.73 -7.58 0.12
C ILE A 63 -7.00 -8.82 -0.36
N GLU A 64 -7.70 -9.94 -0.27
CA GLU A 64 -7.29 -11.19 -0.88
C GLU A 64 -7.99 -11.35 -2.23
N VAL A 65 -7.21 -11.79 -3.20
CA VAL A 65 -7.65 -12.12 -4.56
C VAL A 65 -6.98 -13.42 -4.99
N ASP A 66 -7.61 -14.14 -5.90
CA ASP A 66 -7.02 -15.36 -6.45
C ASP A 66 -5.68 -15.03 -7.12
N ASN A 67 -4.70 -15.92 -6.96
CA ASN A 67 -3.44 -15.80 -7.66
C ASN A 67 -3.67 -16.12 -9.16
N PRO A 68 -3.41 -15.17 -10.07
CA PRO A 68 -3.72 -15.36 -11.49
C PRO A 68 -2.82 -16.42 -12.17
N HIS A 69 -1.65 -16.71 -11.60
CA HIS A 69 -0.69 -17.64 -12.19
C HIS A 69 -0.80 -19.05 -11.59
N PHE A 70 -1.13 -19.14 -10.30
CA PHE A 70 -1.11 -20.41 -9.58
C PHE A 70 -2.34 -20.52 -8.69
N LYS A 71 -3.42 -21.12 -9.21
CA LYS A 71 -4.67 -21.32 -8.46
C LYS A 71 -4.47 -22.13 -7.17
N CYS A 72 -3.46 -23.00 -7.12
CA CYS A 72 -3.13 -23.82 -5.96
C CYS A 72 -2.24 -23.11 -4.92
N ALA A 73 -1.66 -21.94 -5.24
CA ALA A 73 -0.68 -21.26 -4.39
C ALA A 73 -1.30 -20.35 -3.31
N GLY A 74 -2.61 -20.44 -3.09
CA GLY A 74 -3.35 -19.59 -2.16
C GLY A 74 -3.57 -18.17 -2.66
N ASN A 75 -4.34 -17.40 -1.89
CA ASN A 75 -4.74 -16.05 -2.26
C ASN A 75 -3.57 -15.07 -2.22
N MET A 76 -3.50 -14.19 -3.22
CA MET A 76 -2.58 -13.06 -3.26
C MET A 76 -3.16 -11.87 -2.47
N LYS A 77 -2.31 -11.23 -1.65
CA LYS A 77 -2.66 -10.01 -0.91
C LYS A 77 -2.33 -8.76 -1.71
N LEU A 78 -3.32 -7.90 -1.90
CA LEU A 78 -3.19 -6.60 -2.54
C LEU A 78 -3.44 -5.46 -1.55
N TYR A 79 -2.57 -4.46 -1.59
CA TYR A 79 -2.51 -3.33 -0.68
C TYR A 79 -2.66 -2.00 -1.43
N LEU A 80 -3.10 -0.95 -0.74
CA LEU A 80 -3.25 0.37 -1.35
C LEU A 80 -1.92 1.15 -1.40
N LYS A 81 -1.49 1.58 -2.61
CA LYS A 81 -0.27 2.40 -2.78
C LYS A 81 -0.29 3.66 -1.90
N ALA A 82 -1.42 4.34 -1.83
CA ALA A 82 -1.55 5.59 -1.08
C ALA A 82 -1.32 5.39 0.44
N GLN A 83 -1.79 4.26 0.99
CA GLN A 83 -1.56 3.93 2.40
C GLN A 83 -0.08 3.63 2.66
N ALA A 84 0.58 2.90 1.74
CA ALA A 84 2.01 2.62 1.83
C ALA A 84 2.86 3.91 1.82
N LYS A 85 2.55 4.87 0.94
CA LYS A 85 3.19 6.19 0.92
C LYS A 85 3.03 6.93 2.24
N HIS A 86 1.86 6.85 2.86
CA HIS A 86 1.57 7.51 4.14
C HIS A 86 2.40 6.92 5.29
N ILE A 87 2.55 5.60 5.36
CA ILE A 87 3.42 4.95 6.37
C ILE A 87 4.88 5.36 6.17
N LYS A 88 5.36 5.37 4.92
CA LYS A 88 6.74 5.79 4.61
C LYS A 88 6.99 7.24 5.05
N ALA A 89 6.10 8.17 4.72
CA ALA A 89 6.22 9.58 5.11
C ALA A 89 6.21 9.80 6.64
N LYS A 90 5.52 8.93 7.40
CA LYS A 90 5.48 8.98 8.87
C LYS A 90 6.69 8.36 9.55
N THR A 91 7.52 7.62 8.83
CA THR A 91 8.72 6.99 9.38
C THR A 91 9.92 7.75 8.82
N PRO A 92 10.34 8.88 9.43
CA PRO A 92 11.61 9.47 9.06
C PRO A 92 12.70 8.42 9.27
N ASN A 93 13.58 8.28 8.27
CA ASN A 93 14.67 7.33 8.28
C ASN A 93 15.64 7.71 9.40
N ILE A 94 15.51 7.10 10.58
CA ILE A 94 16.57 7.16 11.61
C ILE A 94 17.65 6.17 11.17
N GLN A 95 18.35 6.52 10.09
CA GLN A 95 19.64 5.93 9.76
C GLN A 95 20.68 7.04 9.91
N GLY A 96 21.41 7.01 11.02
CA GLY A 96 22.63 7.79 11.18
C GLY A 96 22.79 8.50 12.52
N THR A 97 22.97 7.77 13.61
CA THR A 97 23.95 8.12 14.65
C THR A 97 24.42 6.83 15.34
N ALA A 98 25.26 6.06 14.66
CA ALA A 98 26.18 5.18 15.36
C ALA A 98 27.25 6.08 15.99
N ILE A 99 27.02 6.50 17.24
CA ILE A 99 28.04 7.17 18.04
C ILE A 99 29.12 6.10 18.31
N LYS A 100 30.24 6.18 17.58
CA LYS A 100 31.46 5.44 17.93
C LYS A 100 32.02 6.08 19.21
N ASN A 101 31.57 5.61 20.38
CA ASN A 101 32.31 5.83 21.61
C ASN A 101 33.58 4.98 21.54
N LYS A 102 34.68 5.58 21.08
CA LYS A 102 36.02 5.09 21.43
C LYS A 102 36.27 5.51 22.88
N GLN A 103 35.92 4.63 23.82
CA GLN A 103 36.60 4.59 25.11
C GLN A 103 38.08 4.30 24.83
N LYS A 104 38.94 5.26 25.14
CA LYS A 104 40.33 5.01 25.47
C LYS A 104 40.41 5.18 26.98
N ASP A 105 40.31 4.05 27.68
CA ASP A 105 40.76 3.93 29.05
C ASP A 105 42.28 3.72 29.05
N HIS A 106 42.93 4.41 29.99
CA HIS A 106 44.31 4.31 30.47
C HIS A 106 45.48 4.76 29.57
#